data_AF-A0A2E8D8G1-F1
#
_entry.id   AF-A0A2E8D8G1-F1
#
_cell.length_a   1.000
_cell.length_b   1.000
_cell.length_c   1.000
_cell.angle_alpha   90.00
_cell.angle_beta   90.00
_cell.angle_gamma   90.00
#
_symmetry.space_group_name_H-M   'P 1'
#
loop_
_entity.id
_entity.type
_entity.pdbx_description
1 polymer ?
#
loop_
_entity_poly.entity_id
_entity_poly.type
_entity_poly.pdbx_seq_one_letter_code
_entity_poly.pdbx_strand_id
1 'polypeptide(L)'
;MRRLLVVVVLYLTTASVAEAGWDEFWARFHLDYQRMNCWPEPFQHADRELVRGPLIAMTNNGWRVQNTLSNHLFTLEENTLTQAGTLKVRWIVTQTPPHRRTVYVLRGLTPEATLARVETVQQEIARMMPEGSRPEVLLTDAIPVGGSGDYFDAVDSMLKQSIPAPRLAPMQTETN
;
A
#
# COMPACT_ATOMS: atom_id res chain seq x y z
N MET A 1 -46.52 -50.18 18.67
CA MET A 1 -46.55 -48.86 19.33
C MET A 1 -45.18 -48.22 19.54
N ARG A 2 -44.12 -48.98 19.87
CA ARG A 2 -42.77 -48.45 20.15
C ARG A 2 -42.06 -47.75 18.97
N ARG A 3 -42.33 -48.16 17.71
CA ARG A 3 -41.74 -47.55 16.50
C ARG A 3 -42.38 -46.22 16.09
N LEU A 4 -43.67 -46.02 16.38
CA LEU A 4 -44.38 -44.76 16.11
C LEU A 4 -43.93 -43.65 17.08
N LEU A 5 -43.67 -43.99 18.34
CA LEU A 5 -43.12 -43.05 19.32
C LEU A 5 -41.74 -42.51 18.94
N VAL A 6 -40.87 -43.36 18.37
CA VAL A 6 -39.52 -42.94 17.95
C VAL A 6 -39.58 -41.96 16.79
N VAL A 7 -40.50 -42.16 15.82
CA VAL A 7 -40.67 -41.24 14.68
C VAL A 7 -41.23 -39.89 15.11
N VAL A 8 -42.17 -39.86 16.07
CA VAL A 8 -42.73 -38.61 16.61
C VAL A 8 -41.69 -37.83 17.42
N VAL A 9 -40.86 -38.49 18.21
CA VAL A 9 -39.77 -37.84 18.95
C VAL A 9 -38.70 -37.29 17.99
N LEU A 10 -38.38 -38.00 16.91
CA LEU A 10 -37.46 -37.52 15.88
C LEU A 10 -38.00 -36.34 15.05
N TYR A 11 -39.31 -36.23 14.89
CA TYR A 11 -39.94 -35.08 14.21
C TYR A 11 -40.06 -33.84 15.10
N LEU A 12 -40.14 -34.02 16.42
CA LEU A 12 -40.22 -32.90 17.37
C LEU A 12 -38.86 -32.26 17.66
N THR A 13 -37.75 -32.97 17.46
CA THR A 13 -36.39 -32.43 17.69
C THR A 13 -35.83 -31.64 16.51
N THR A 14 -36.45 -31.69 15.33
CA THR A 14 -36.04 -30.92 14.14
C THR A 14 -36.88 -29.66 13.91
N ALA A 15 -37.83 -29.36 14.80
CA ALA A 15 -38.54 -28.09 14.78
C ALA A 15 -37.60 -26.97 15.27
N SER A 16 -36.87 -26.36 14.33
CA SER A 16 -36.21 -25.08 14.59
C SER A 16 -37.28 -24.06 14.96
N VAL A 17 -37.17 -23.49 16.15
CA VAL A 17 -38.04 -22.40 16.58
C VAL A 17 -37.70 -21.20 15.70
N ALA A 18 -38.57 -20.86 14.76
CA ALA A 18 -38.50 -19.59 14.06
C ALA A 18 -38.93 -18.50 15.05
N GLU A 19 -37.96 -17.95 15.78
CA GLU A 19 -38.19 -16.76 16.59
C GLU A 19 -38.35 -15.57 15.64
N ALA A 20 -39.54 -14.97 15.64
CA ALA A 20 -39.73 -13.70 14.96
C ALA A 20 -39.01 -12.65 15.81
N GLY A 21 -37.79 -12.27 15.40
CA GLY A 21 -36.91 -11.32 16.09
C GLY A 21 -37.45 -9.89 16.14
N TRP A 22 -38.66 -9.71 16.67
CA TRP A 22 -39.38 -8.44 16.77
C TRP A 22 -38.67 -7.45 17.68
N ASP A 23 -38.05 -7.93 18.75
CA ASP A 23 -37.24 -7.09 19.65
C ASP A 23 -36.00 -6.55 18.94
N GLU A 24 -35.30 -7.40 18.17
CA GLU A 24 -34.17 -6.98 17.34
C GLU A 24 -34.62 -6.01 16.22
N PHE A 25 -35.77 -6.28 15.61
CA PHE A 25 -36.37 -5.42 14.59
C PHE A 25 -36.66 -4.02 15.13
N TRP A 26 -37.39 -3.90 16.24
CA TRP A 26 -37.73 -2.59 16.82
C TRP A 26 -36.50 -1.87 17.38
N ALA A 27 -35.55 -2.60 17.98
CA ALA A 27 -34.28 -2.04 18.39
C ALA A 27 -33.52 -1.44 17.20
N ARG A 28 -33.44 -2.16 16.07
CA ARG A 28 -32.81 -1.68 14.83
C ARG A 28 -33.55 -0.47 14.26
N PHE A 29 -34.87 -0.51 14.23
CA PHE A 29 -35.71 0.56 13.72
C PHE A 29 -35.51 1.87 14.50
N HIS A 30 -35.50 1.82 15.84
CA HIS A 30 -35.25 3.00 16.66
C HIS A 30 -33.84 3.57 16.44
N LEU A 31 -32.85 2.69 16.31
CA LEU A 31 -31.47 3.06 16.03
C LEU A 31 -31.35 3.75 14.66
N ASP A 32 -31.97 3.18 13.63
CA ASP A 32 -31.96 3.73 12.27
C ASP A 32 -32.75 5.04 12.17
N TYR A 33 -33.86 5.19 12.91
CA TYR A 33 -34.59 6.45 13.02
C TYR A 33 -33.72 7.56 13.65
N GLN A 34 -33.02 7.24 14.74
CA GLN A 34 -32.08 8.19 15.37
C GLN A 34 -30.92 8.54 14.43
N ARG A 35 -30.37 7.57 13.70
CA ARG A 35 -29.32 7.78 12.69
C ARG A 35 -29.77 8.68 11.54
N MET A 36 -30.99 8.50 11.06
CA MET A 36 -31.55 9.32 9.98
C MET A 36 -31.71 10.78 10.43
N ASN A 37 -32.12 11.00 11.69
CA ASN A 37 -32.27 12.35 12.25
C ASN A 37 -30.93 13.07 12.50
N CYS A 38 -29.82 12.35 12.62
CA CYS A 38 -28.49 12.93 12.71
C CYS A 38 -27.71 12.89 11.38
N TRP A 39 -28.38 12.58 10.25
CA TRP A 39 -27.77 12.69 8.94
C TRP A 39 -27.30 14.14 8.70
N PRO A 40 -26.07 14.37 8.20
CA PRO A 40 -25.13 13.38 7.63
C PRO A 40 -23.96 12.95 8.56
N GLU A 41 -23.80 13.53 9.74
CA GLU A 41 -22.59 13.45 10.56
C GLU A 41 -22.10 12.03 10.92
N PRO A 42 -22.96 11.04 11.30
CA PRO A 42 -22.45 9.73 11.71
C PRO A 42 -21.85 8.91 10.56
N PHE A 43 -22.26 9.19 9.31
CA PHE A 43 -21.79 8.46 8.12
C PHE A 43 -20.56 9.13 7.49
N GLN A 44 -20.48 10.46 7.54
CA GLN A 44 -19.36 11.19 6.93
C GLN A 44 -17.99 10.79 7.47
N HIS A 45 -17.87 10.54 8.77
CA HIS A 45 -16.58 10.15 9.36
C HIS A 45 -16.17 8.75 8.91
N ALA A 46 -17.09 7.78 8.96
CA ALA A 46 -16.82 6.42 8.49
C ALA A 46 -16.45 6.42 7.00
N ASP A 47 -17.21 7.12 6.16
CA ASP A 47 -16.94 7.19 4.72
C ASP A 47 -15.60 7.88 4.42
N ARG A 48 -15.26 8.96 5.12
CA ARG A 48 -13.97 9.63 4.97
C ARG A 48 -12.81 8.71 5.33
N GLU A 49 -12.92 7.95 6.41
CA GLU A 49 -11.88 7.00 6.82
C GLU A 49 -11.77 5.82 5.84
N LEU A 50 -12.90 5.32 5.33
CA LEU A 50 -12.91 4.28 4.29
C LEU A 50 -12.20 4.73 3.00
N VAL A 51 -12.34 6.01 2.63
CA VAL A 51 -11.63 6.58 1.48
C VAL A 51 -10.16 6.88 1.79
N ARG A 52 -9.86 7.38 2.99
CA ARG A 52 -8.49 7.76 3.40
C ARG A 52 -7.58 6.57 3.67
N GLY A 53 -8.09 5.52 4.30
CA GLY A 53 -7.31 4.35 4.71
C GLY A 53 -6.50 3.74 3.57
N PRO A 54 -7.10 3.43 2.41
CA PRO A 54 -6.39 2.93 1.24
C PRO A 54 -5.30 3.88 0.75
N LEU A 55 -5.57 5.19 0.70
CA LEU A 55 -4.59 6.19 0.23
C LEU A 55 -3.37 6.27 1.14
N ILE A 56 -3.57 6.16 2.46
CA ILE A 56 -2.47 6.11 3.43
C ILE A 56 -1.64 4.85 3.22
N ALA A 57 -2.29 3.69 3.05
CA ALA A 57 -1.60 2.43 2.80
C ALA A 57 -0.81 2.47 1.48
N MET A 58 -1.41 2.99 0.40
CA MET A 58 -0.74 3.19 -0.89
C MET A 58 0.46 4.12 -0.77
N THR A 59 0.31 5.23 -0.03
CA THR A 59 1.38 6.17 0.23
C THR A 59 2.55 5.50 0.95
N ASN A 60 2.27 4.77 2.04
CA ASN A 60 3.29 4.07 2.81
C ASN A 60 4.00 3.01 1.96
N ASN A 61 3.25 2.25 1.16
CA ASN A 61 3.81 1.29 0.22
C ASN A 61 4.68 1.95 -0.86
N GLY A 62 4.27 3.11 -1.39
CA GLY A 62 5.04 3.88 -2.35
C GLY A 62 6.38 4.32 -1.78
N TRP A 63 6.41 4.81 -0.54
CA TRP A 63 7.66 5.16 0.15
C TRP A 63 8.54 3.93 0.41
N ARG A 64 7.94 2.81 0.81
CA ARG A 64 8.67 1.55 0.97
C ARG A 64 9.35 1.14 -0.34
N VAL A 65 8.61 1.11 -1.44
CA VAL A 65 9.13 0.77 -2.78
C VAL A 65 10.23 1.75 -3.21
N GLN A 66 10.04 3.05 -3.02
CA GLN A 66 11.02 4.07 -3.40
C GLN A 66 12.34 3.93 -2.62
N ASN A 67 12.24 3.61 -1.32
CA ASN A 67 13.41 3.41 -0.46
C ASN A 67 13.99 1.98 -0.51
N THR A 68 13.47 1.12 -1.38
CA THR A 68 14.04 -0.22 -1.59
C THR A 68 15.27 -0.15 -2.49
N LEU A 69 16.33 -0.82 -2.04
CA LEU A 69 17.54 -1.11 -2.77
C LEU A 69 17.43 -2.50 -3.42
N SER A 70 17.20 -2.50 -4.73
CA SER A 70 17.07 -3.70 -5.56
C SER A 70 18.42 -4.22 -6.07
N ASN A 71 18.40 -5.43 -6.65
CA ASN A 71 19.59 -6.14 -7.12
C ASN A 71 20.53 -5.33 -8.03
N HIS A 72 20.00 -4.49 -8.93
CA HIS A 72 20.83 -3.69 -9.86
C HIS A 72 21.64 -2.58 -9.18
N LEU A 73 21.37 -2.28 -7.91
CA LEU A 73 22.14 -1.32 -7.12
C LEU A 73 23.32 -1.97 -6.40
N PHE A 74 23.48 -3.28 -6.57
CA PHE A 74 24.58 -4.07 -6.04
C PHE A 74 25.40 -4.69 -7.16
N THR A 75 26.69 -4.89 -6.90
CA THR A 75 27.57 -5.66 -7.78
C THR A 75 27.20 -7.15 -7.69
N LEU A 76 27.29 -7.87 -8.81
CA LEU A 76 26.90 -9.28 -8.87
C LEU A 76 27.87 -10.21 -8.12
N GLU A 77 29.16 -9.86 -8.10
CA GLU A 77 30.22 -10.72 -7.55
C GLU A 77 30.36 -10.51 -6.03
N GLU A 78 30.43 -9.26 -5.58
CA GLU A 78 30.79 -8.94 -4.19
C GLU A 78 29.59 -8.52 -3.33
N ASN A 79 28.41 -8.31 -3.93
CA ASN A 79 27.23 -7.75 -3.25
C ASN A 79 27.48 -6.38 -2.58
N THR A 80 28.44 -5.62 -3.10
CA THR A 80 28.78 -4.27 -2.68
C THR A 80 27.91 -3.24 -3.42
N LEU A 81 27.72 -2.05 -2.84
CA LEU A 81 26.93 -0.99 -3.48
C LEU A 81 27.62 -0.48 -4.75
N THR A 82 26.87 -0.38 -5.85
CA THR A 82 27.34 0.33 -7.05
C THR A 82 27.27 1.83 -6.84
N GLN A 83 27.87 2.61 -7.73
CA GLN A 83 27.75 4.08 -7.70
C GLN A 83 26.28 4.54 -7.68
N ALA A 84 25.42 3.90 -8.47
CA ALA A 84 23.99 4.17 -8.48
C ALA A 84 23.34 3.84 -7.12
N GLY A 85 23.73 2.73 -6.50
CA GLY A 85 23.29 2.35 -5.15
C GLY A 85 23.69 3.38 -4.10
N THR A 86 24.96 3.81 -4.10
CA THR A 86 25.46 4.87 -3.20
C THR A 86 24.69 6.18 -3.37
N LEU A 87 24.44 6.60 -4.61
CA LEU A 87 23.65 7.80 -4.88
C LEU A 87 22.21 7.68 -4.38
N LYS A 88 21.60 6.50 -4.52
CA LYS A 88 20.26 6.25 -3.98
C LYS A 88 20.23 6.27 -2.46
N VAL A 89 21.20 5.66 -1.79
CA VAL A 89 21.35 5.76 -0.33
C VAL A 89 21.50 7.23 0.10
N ARG A 90 22.35 8.00 -0.58
CA ARG A 90 22.49 9.45 -0.34
C ARG A 90 21.17 10.19 -0.48
N TRP A 91 20.40 9.89 -1.52
CA TRP A 91 19.11 10.52 -1.73
C TRP A 91 18.13 10.18 -0.61
N ILE A 92 18.03 8.91 -0.20
CA ILE A 92 17.14 8.51 0.91
C ILE A 92 17.56 9.23 2.19
N VAL A 93 18.86 9.25 2.48
CA VAL A 93 19.40 9.86 3.70
C VAL A 93 19.19 11.37 3.76
N THR A 94 19.26 12.08 2.63
CA THR A 94 19.24 13.55 2.61
C THR A 94 17.87 14.13 2.25
N GLN A 95 17.16 13.54 1.28
CA GLN A 95 15.94 14.09 0.70
C GLN A 95 14.66 13.48 1.28
N THR A 96 14.69 12.22 1.73
CA THR A 96 13.49 11.60 2.30
C THR A 96 13.13 12.26 3.64
N PRO A 97 11.84 12.58 3.88
CA PRO A 97 11.38 13.13 5.15
C PRO A 97 11.80 12.26 6.35
N PRO A 98 12.16 12.86 7.50
CA PRO A 98 12.72 12.11 8.64
C PRO A 98 11.86 10.92 9.09
N HIS A 99 10.53 11.08 9.11
CA HIS A 99 9.58 10.04 9.55
C HIS A 99 9.36 8.91 8.53
N ARG A 100 9.97 8.99 7.33
CA ARG A 100 9.89 7.94 6.28
C ARG A 100 11.27 7.46 5.86
N ARG A 101 12.31 7.85 6.59
CA ARG A 101 13.70 7.58 6.25
C ARG A 101 14.09 6.20 6.75
N THR A 102 13.55 5.18 6.09
CA THR A 102 13.88 3.78 6.33
C THR A 102 14.43 3.22 5.02
N VAL A 103 15.60 2.60 5.07
CA VAL A 103 16.23 1.96 3.91
C VAL A 103 15.81 0.51 3.88
N TYR A 104 15.23 0.06 2.77
CA TYR A 104 14.86 -1.34 2.59
C TYR A 104 15.88 -2.02 1.68
N VAL A 105 16.43 -3.16 2.09
CA VAL A 105 17.37 -3.95 1.29
C VAL A 105 16.66 -5.19 0.80
N LEU A 106 16.67 -5.40 -0.52
CA LEU A 106 16.12 -6.61 -1.11
C LEU A 106 17.00 -7.81 -0.75
N ARG A 107 16.39 -8.88 -0.21
CA ARG A 107 17.11 -10.11 0.10
C ARG A 107 17.82 -10.69 -1.14
N GLY A 108 19.05 -11.13 -0.94
CA GLY A 108 19.83 -11.83 -1.95
C GLY A 108 19.40 -13.29 -2.10
N LEU A 109 19.97 -13.99 -3.09
CA LEU A 109 19.72 -15.42 -3.27
C LEU A 109 20.24 -16.27 -2.10
N THR A 110 21.30 -15.81 -1.44
CA THR A 110 21.91 -16.48 -0.29
C THR A 110 21.86 -15.58 0.96
N PRO A 111 21.83 -16.17 2.16
CA PRO A 111 21.87 -15.40 3.41
C PRO A 111 23.17 -14.61 3.56
N GLU A 112 24.31 -15.16 3.11
CA GLU A 112 25.61 -14.49 3.13
C GLU A 112 25.60 -13.22 2.25
N ALA A 113 25.03 -13.32 1.04
CA ALA A 113 24.87 -12.17 0.16
C ALA A 113 23.95 -11.12 0.79
N THR A 114 22.90 -11.54 1.48
CA THR A 114 21.98 -10.62 2.17
C THR A 114 22.69 -9.86 3.29
N LEU A 115 23.50 -10.54 4.10
CA LEU A 115 24.30 -9.92 5.15
C LEU A 115 25.31 -8.92 4.57
N ALA A 116 26.04 -9.29 3.52
CA ALA A 116 27.00 -8.41 2.85
C ALA A 116 26.35 -7.12 2.31
N ARG A 117 25.13 -7.22 1.73
CA ARG A 117 24.37 -6.05 1.26
C ARG A 117 23.98 -5.13 2.41
N VAL A 118 23.47 -5.69 3.50
CA VAL A 118 23.06 -4.91 4.68
C VAL A 118 24.28 -4.21 5.29
N GLU A 119 25.38 -4.94 5.45
CA GLU A 119 26.62 -4.40 5.99
C GLU A 119 27.15 -3.24 5.13
N THR A 120 27.24 -3.43 3.82
CA THR A 120 27.71 -2.39 2.89
C THR A 120 26.84 -1.13 2.96
N VAL A 121 25.51 -1.30 3.05
CA VAL A 121 24.57 -0.18 3.20
C VAL A 121 24.75 0.53 4.54
N GLN A 122 24.91 -0.20 5.64
CA GLN A 122 25.13 0.37 6.97
C GLN A 122 26.45 1.14 7.06
N GLN A 123 27.52 0.60 6.49
CA GLN A 123 28.82 1.27 6.40
C GLN A 123 28.71 2.58 5.61
N GLU A 124 28.01 2.55 4.47
CA GLU A 124 27.82 3.72 3.63
C GLU A 124 26.98 4.81 4.34
N ILE A 125 25.92 4.41 5.05
CA ILE A 125 25.13 5.33 5.89
C ILE A 125 25.99 5.93 7.00
N ALA A 126 26.81 5.12 7.68
CA ALA A 126 27.70 5.60 8.73
C ALA A 126 28.75 6.60 8.20
N ARG A 127 29.20 6.42 6.96
CA ARG A 127 30.10 7.36 6.27
C ARG A 127 29.41 8.69 5.96
N MET A 128 28.17 8.66 5.49
CA MET A 128 27.42 9.88 5.14
C MET A 128 26.88 10.62 6.37
N MET A 129 26.52 9.88 7.42
CA MET A 129 25.98 10.40 8.68
C MET A 129 26.80 9.86 9.86
N PRO A 130 27.97 10.45 10.14
CA PRO A 130 28.77 10.06 11.30
C PRO A 130 28.01 10.33 12.60
N GLU A 131 27.27 11.45 12.65
CA GLU A 131 26.53 11.92 13.82
C GLU A 131 25.02 11.99 13.55
N GLY A 132 24.21 11.76 14.59
CA GLY A 132 22.75 11.86 14.54
C GLY A 132 22.01 10.52 14.48
N SER A 133 20.68 10.59 14.37
CA SER A 133 19.81 9.42 14.20
C SER A 133 19.98 8.86 12.79
N ARG A 134 20.61 7.68 12.70
CA ARG A 134 20.79 6.96 11.45
C ARG A 134 19.47 6.30 11.04
N PRO A 135 19.13 6.28 9.75
CA PRO A 135 17.96 5.56 9.28
C PRO A 135 18.09 4.06 9.53
N GLU A 136 16.97 3.44 9.87
CA GLU A 136 16.91 2.00 10.04
C GLU A 136 17.08 1.29 8.70
N VAL A 137 17.83 0.19 8.69
CA VAL A 137 18.04 -0.68 7.54
C VAL A 137 17.24 -1.96 7.75
N LEU A 138 16.19 -2.16 6.96
CA LEU A 138 15.29 -3.30 7.04
C LEU A 138 15.42 -4.20 5.82
N LEU A 139 15.16 -5.50 5.98
CA LEU A 139 15.08 -6.43 4.88
C LEU A 139 13.69 -6.42 4.25
N THR A 140 13.63 -6.62 2.94
CA THR A 140 12.37 -6.83 2.22
C THR A 140 12.50 -7.93 1.18
N ASP A 141 11.40 -8.66 0.98
CA ASP A 141 11.24 -9.63 -0.12
C ASP A 141 10.46 -9.01 -1.29
N ALA A 142 9.93 -7.80 -1.11
CA ALA A 142 9.15 -7.12 -2.13
C ALA A 142 10.07 -6.52 -3.20
N ILE A 143 10.09 -7.14 -4.37
CA ILE A 143 10.82 -6.64 -5.53
C ILE A 143 10.10 -5.37 -6.03
N PRO A 144 10.77 -4.21 -6.10
CA PRO A 144 10.16 -3.01 -6.64
C PRO A 144 9.85 -3.23 -8.13
N VAL A 145 8.66 -2.80 -8.56
CA VAL A 145 8.28 -2.84 -9.97
C VAL A 145 9.23 -1.92 -10.73
N GLY A 146 9.91 -2.47 -11.73
CA GLY A 146 10.85 -1.76 -12.59
C GLY A 146 10.89 -2.40 -13.98
N GLY A 147 11.62 -1.78 -14.89
CA GLY A 147 11.77 -2.21 -16.28
C GLY A 147 13.09 -1.73 -16.87
N SER A 148 13.40 -2.16 -18.09
CA SER A 148 14.51 -1.61 -18.85
C SER A 148 14.22 -0.18 -19.27
N GLY A 149 15.27 0.63 -19.48
CA GLY A 149 15.13 1.97 -20.07
C GLY A 149 14.38 1.92 -21.40
N ASP A 150 14.75 0.98 -22.27
CA ASP A 150 14.12 0.78 -23.58
C ASP A 150 12.60 0.53 -23.47
N TYR A 151 12.16 -0.21 -22.46
CA TYR A 151 10.74 -0.44 -22.21
C TYR A 151 10.03 0.86 -21.84
N PHE A 152 10.61 1.64 -20.92
CA PHE A 152 10.03 2.92 -20.51
C PHE A 152 10.00 3.94 -21.65
N ASP A 153 11.06 4.00 -22.46
CA ASP A 153 11.14 4.88 -23.63
C ASP A 153 10.10 4.52 -24.69
N ALA A 154 9.89 3.22 -24.93
CA ALA A 154 8.85 2.76 -25.84
C ALA A 154 7.45 3.18 -25.36
N VAL A 155 7.14 2.98 -24.08
CA VAL A 155 5.85 3.37 -23.49
C VAL A 155 5.64 4.88 -23.54
N ASP A 156 6.65 5.68 -23.19
CA ASP A 156 6.58 7.15 -23.25
C ASP A 156 6.37 7.66 -24.68
N SER A 157 7.08 7.05 -25.65
CA SER A 157 6.89 7.35 -27.06
C SER A 157 5.47 7.05 -27.53
N MET A 158 4.92 5.87 -27.17
CA MET A 158 3.53 5.51 -27.51
C MET A 158 2.51 6.45 -26.87
N LEU A 159 2.73 6.83 -25.61
CA LEU A 159 1.88 7.79 -24.91
C LEU A 159 1.87 9.13 -25.65
N LYS A 160 3.05 9.68 -25.96
CA LYS A 160 3.19 10.95 -26.70
C LYS A 160 2.51 10.92 -28.07
N GLN A 161 2.60 9.80 -28.77
CA GLN A 161 1.93 9.61 -30.07
C GLN A 161 0.40 9.55 -29.93
N SER A 162 -0.12 9.06 -28.81
CA SER A 162 -1.56 8.98 -28.56
C SER A 162 -2.21 10.30 -28.12
N ILE A 163 -1.41 11.26 -27.61
CA ILE A 163 -1.94 12.53 -27.11
C ILE A 163 -2.42 13.37 -28.30
N PRO A 164 -3.72 13.72 -28.38
CA PRO A 164 -4.22 14.56 -29.45
C PRO A 164 -3.64 15.97 -29.35
N ALA A 165 -3.44 16.63 -30.49
CA ALA A 165 -2.92 17.99 -30.51
C ALA A 165 -3.79 18.93 -29.64
N PRO A 166 -3.17 19.77 -28.79
CA PRO A 166 -3.90 20.68 -27.91
C PRO A 166 -4.74 21.64 -28.76
N ARG A 167 -6.03 21.74 -28.45
CA ARG A 167 -6.94 22.69 -29.10
C ARG A 167 -7.09 23.91 -28.19
N LEU A 168 -6.73 25.07 -28.69
CA LEU A 168 -7.09 26.34 -28.05
C LEU A 168 -8.55 26.67 -28.40
N ALA A 169 -9.29 27.22 -27.45
CA ALA A 169 -10.58 27.83 -27.74
C ALA A 169 -10.35 29.00 -28.72
N PRO A 170 -11.22 29.21 -29.73
CA PRO A 170 -11.10 30.36 -30.60
C PRO A 170 -11.17 31.65 -29.77
N MET A 171 -10.29 32.59 -30.07
CA MET A 171 -10.26 33.91 -29.43
C MET A 171 -11.62 34.58 -29.66
N GLN A 172 -12.34 34.92 -28.58
CA GLN A 172 -13.58 35.69 -28.69
C GLN A 172 -13.21 37.12 -29.12
N THR A 173 -13.38 37.42 -30.41
CA THR A 173 -13.42 38.81 -30.89
C THR A 173 -14.72 39.43 -30.41
N GLU A 174 -14.66 40.21 -29.32
CA GLU A 174 -15.74 41.10 -28.91
C GLU A 174 -15.97 42.13 -30.03
N THR A 175 -17.10 42.01 -30.73
CA THR A 175 -17.57 43.04 -31.65
C THR A 175 -18.34 44.09 -30.85
N ASN A 176 -17.77 45.30 -30.75
CA ASN A 176 -18.47 46.52 -30.33
C ASN A 176 -19.52 46.95 -31.37
#